data_AF-A0A6H9RYW6-F1
#
_entry.id   AF-A0A6H9RYW6-F1
#
_cell.length_a   1.000
_cell.length_b   1.000
_cell.length_c   1.000
_cell.angle_alpha   90.00
_cell.angle_beta   90.00
_cell.angle_gamma   90.00
#
_symmetry.space_group_name_H-M   'P 1'
#
loop_
_entity.id
_entity.type
_entity.pdbx_description
1 polymer ?
#
loop_
_entity_poly.entity_id
_entity_poly.type
_entity_poly.pdbx_seq_one_letter_code
_entity_poly.pdbx_strand_id
1 'polypeptide(L)'
;NVEGAIAQGVLTFTGAATESGVLNLYVGGVRVQAAIVNGATAAQAASALALKINAAADLPVTAASAEGVVTLRAKWTGDSGNDISLQFNRLGKSNGENTPAGLTTAITAMTGGAGVPDQTAAVAALGDEPFEFIAMPWSDVASLNT
;
A
#
# COMPACT_ATOMS: atom_id res chain seq x y z
N ASN A 1 14.95 -14.76 -3.21
CA ASN A 1 13.80 -15.39 -2.51
C ASN A 1 13.01 -16.19 -3.53
N VAL A 2 13.07 -17.52 -3.51
CA VAL A 2 12.51 -18.35 -4.60
C VAL A 2 11.02 -18.68 -4.37
N GLU A 3 10.45 -18.39 -3.19
CA GLU A 3 9.08 -18.83 -2.83
C GLU A 3 8.22 -17.77 -2.12
N GLY A 4 8.55 -16.49 -2.24
CA GLY A 4 7.74 -15.43 -1.61
C GLY A 4 6.48 -15.09 -2.42
N ALA A 5 5.36 -14.84 -1.72
CA ALA A 5 4.14 -14.32 -2.32
C ALA A 5 4.01 -12.80 -2.11
N ILE A 6 3.38 -12.10 -3.07
CA ILE A 6 3.16 -10.65 -3.02
C ILE A 6 1.86 -10.35 -2.28
N ALA A 7 1.92 -9.49 -1.26
CA ALA A 7 0.72 -8.96 -0.61
C ALA A 7 -0.09 -8.07 -1.55
N GLN A 8 -1.42 -8.27 -1.55
CA GLN A 8 -2.36 -7.50 -2.37
C GLN A 8 -3.46 -6.90 -1.51
N GLY A 9 -3.83 -5.68 -1.84
CA GLY A 9 -4.96 -4.96 -1.25
C GLY A 9 -5.86 -4.42 -2.35
N VAL A 10 -7.12 -4.17 -2.03
CA VAL A 10 -8.11 -3.74 -3.03
C VAL A 10 -8.83 -2.51 -2.51
N LEU A 11 -8.91 -1.48 -3.34
CA LEU A 11 -9.76 -0.31 -3.11
C LEU A 11 -10.91 -0.38 -4.10
N THR A 12 -12.15 -0.30 -3.63
CA THR A 12 -13.32 -0.27 -4.50
C THR A 12 -13.99 1.08 -4.43
N PHE A 13 -14.43 1.55 -5.59
CA PHE A 13 -15.14 2.80 -5.80
C PHE A 13 -16.49 2.47 -6.43
N THR A 14 -17.55 3.06 -5.89
CA THR A 14 -18.90 2.93 -6.46
C THR A 14 -19.59 4.29 -6.48
N GLY A 15 -20.55 4.43 -7.41
CA GLY A 15 -21.25 5.70 -7.65
C GLY A 15 -20.48 6.66 -8.57
N ALA A 16 -20.91 7.92 -8.55
CA ALA A 16 -20.32 9.01 -9.32
C ALA A 16 -20.28 10.26 -8.44
N ALA A 17 -19.19 11.02 -8.53
CA ALA A 17 -19.01 12.23 -7.75
C ALA A 17 -20.06 13.27 -8.14
N THR A 18 -20.82 13.79 -7.16
CA THR A 18 -21.77 14.89 -7.35
C THR A 18 -21.18 16.26 -7.02
N GLU A 19 -19.95 16.28 -6.52
CA GLU A 19 -19.17 17.48 -6.23
C GLU A 19 -17.69 17.23 -6.55
N SER A 20 -16.95 18.31 -6.83
CA SER A 20 -15.50 18.23 -6.94
C SER A 20 -14.87 18.17 -5.54
N GLY A 21 -13.83 17.37 -5.37
CA GLY A 21 -13.11 17.25 -4.11
C GLY A 21 -11.77 16.55 -4.26
N VAL A 22 -11.11 16.32 -3.13
CA VAL A 22 -9.82 15.62 -3.08
C VAL A 22 -9.97 14.36 -2.26
N LEU A 23 -9.71 13.22 -2.89
CA LEU A 23 -9.67 11.93 -2.21
C LEU A 23 -8.30 11.77 -1.52
N ASN A 24 -8.33 11.45 -0.22
CA ASN A 24 -7.12 11.26 0.59
C ASN A 24 -6.99 9.79 0.98
N LEU A 25 -6.00 9.10 0.41
CA LEU A 25 -5.63 7.75 0.81
C LEU A 25 -4.32 7.80 1.60
N TYR A 26 -4.24 7.07 2.70
CA TYR A 26 -3.02 6.81 3.43
C TYR A 26 -2.54 5.39 3.13
N VAL A 27 -1.28 5.28 2.69
CA VAL A 27 -0.59 4.00 2.44
C VAL A 27 0.64 3.97 3.34
N GLY A 28 0.68 3.05 4.30
CA GLY A 28 1.76 2.99 5.30
C GLY A 28 1.96 4.32 6.05
N GLY A 29 0.88 5.06 6.29
CA GLY A 29 0.91 6.37 6.95
C GLY A 29 1.26 7.57 6.05
N VAL A 30 1.68 7.34 4.79
CA VAL A 30 1.97 8.40 3.80
C VAL A 30 0.69 8.79 3.05
N ARG A 31 0.40 10.09 2.96
CA ARG A 31 -0.81 10.61 2.31
C ARG A 31 -0.63 10.72 0.79
N VAL A 32 -1.58 10.16 0.05
CA VAL A 32 -1.75 10.26 -1.40
C VAL A 32 -3.04 11.00 -1.70
N GLN A 33 -2.96 12.04 -2.54
CA GLN A 33 -4.10 12.90 -2.85
C GLN A 33 -4.43 12.87 -4.34
N ALA A 34 -5.69 12.57 -4.65
CA ALA A 34 -6.21 12.56 -6.01
C ALA A 34 -7.39 13.54 -6.13
N ALA A 35 -7.30 14.47 -7.08
CA ALA A 35 -8.39 15.39 -7.37
C ALA A 35 -9.48 14.67 -8.17
N ILE A 36 -10.71 14.77 -7.69
CA ILE A 36 -11.92 14.20 -8.31
C ILE A 36 -12.80 15.38 -8.74
N VAL A 37 -13.18 15.39 -10.01
CA VAL A 37 -14.09 16.42 -10.55
C VAL A 37 -15.54 16.00 -10.39
N ASN A 38 -16.45 16.97 -10.32
CA ASN A 38 -17.89 16.70 -10.41
C ASN A 38 -18.21 15.90 -11.69
N GLY A 39 -19.05 14.87 -11.56
CA GLY A 39 -19.42 13.95 -12.63
C GLY A 39 -18.42 12.81 -12.84
N ALA A 40 -17.30 12.76 -12.12
CA ALA A 40 -16.35 11.66 -12.24
C ALA A 40 -16.98 10.33 -11.83
N THR A 41 -16.89 9.34 -12.70
CA THR A 41 -17.31 7.97 -12.42
C THR A 41 -16.35 7.28 -11.45
N ALA A 42 -16.79 6.20 -10.82
CA ALA A 42 -15.93 5.33 -10.02
C ALA A 42 -14.64 4.92 -10.77
N ALA A 43 -14.73 4.58 -12.05
CA ALA A 43 -13.58 4.19 -12.86
C ALA A 43 -12.59 5.36 -13.07
N GLN A 44 -13.09 6.57 -13.29
CA GLN A 44 -12.26 7.77 -13.40
C GLN A 44 -11.59 8.11 -12.06
N ALA A 45 -12.31 7.97 -10.95
CA ALA A 45 -11.75 8.19 -9.61
C ALA A 45 -10.66 7.17 -9.27
N ALA A 46 -10.91 5.88 -9.55
CA ALA A 46 -9.93 4.80 -9.38
C ALA A 46 -8.66 5.03 -10.20
N SER A 47 -8.80 5.42 -11.47
CA SER A 47 -7.68 5.73 -12.36
C SER A 47 -6.86 6.93 -11.88
N ALA A 48 -7.54 8.01 -11.48
CA ALA A 48 -6.89 9.20 -10.93
C ALA A 48 -6.07 8.87 -9.68
N LEU A 49 -6.59 8.02 -8.78
CA LEU A 49 -5.87 7.59 -7.60
C LEU A 49 -4.69 6.68 -7.94
N ALA A 50 -4.86 5.69 -8.81
CA ALA A 50 -3.80 4.78 -9.21
C ALA A 50 -2.60 5.52 -9.83
N LEU A 51 -2.85 6.54 -10.66
CA LEU A 51 -1.80 7.40 -11.20
C LEU A 51 -1.02 8.13 -10.10
N LYS A 52 -1.70 8.66 -9.08
CA LYS A 52 -1.06 9.36 -7.96
C LYS A 52 -0.24 8.42 -7.09
N ILE A 53 -0.70 7.19 -6.87
CA ILE A 53 0.06 6.17 -6.15
C ILE A 53 1.33 5.82 -6.93
N ASN A 54 1.24 5.53 -8.23
CA ASN A 54 2.40 5.14 -9.02
C ASN A 54 3.40 6.29 -9.26
N ALA A 55 2.95 7.55 -9.20
CA ALA A 55 3.84 8.72 -9.29
C ALA A 55 4.68 8.92 -8.01
N ALA A 56 4.26 8.38 -6.87
CA ALA A 56 5.00 8.45 -5.61
C ALA A 56 5.94 7.25 -5.48
N ALA A 57 7.17 7.40 -5.98
CA ALA A 57 8.16 6.32 -6.03
C ALA A 57 8.51 5.73 -4.65
N ASP A 58 8.39 6.51 -3.57
CA ASP A 58 8.72 6.09 -2.21
C ASP A 58 7.62 5.24 -1.54
N LEU A 59 6.43 5.11 -2.15
CA LEU A 59 5.38 4.28 -1.60
C LEU A 59 5.75 2.78 -1.70
N PRO A 60 5.36 1.95 -0.72
CA PRO A 60 5.69 0.53 -0.71
C PRO A 60 4.85 -0.32 -1.69
N VAL A 61 3.94 0.30 -2.45
CA VAL A 61 3.00 -0.40 -3.35
C VAL A 61 3.04 0.15 -4.77
N THR A 62 2.57 -0.67 -5.70
CA THR A 62 2.14 -0.27 -7.06
C THR A 62 0.63 -0.43 -7.19
N ALA A 63 0.00 0.36 -8.06
CA ALA A 63 -1.45 0.37 -8.24
C ALA A 63 -1.83 0.06 -9.70
N ALA A 64 -2.85 -0.79 -9.86
CA ALA A 64 -3.52 -1.02 -11.15
C ALA A 64 -5.02 -0.78 -10.99
N SER A 65 -5.61 0.06 -11.83
CA SER A 65 -7.05 0.37 -11.79
C SER A 65 -7.82 -0.32 -12.92
N ALA A 66 -8.96 -0.92 -12.61
CA ALA A 66 -9.91 -1.47 -13.58
C ALA A 66 -11.35 -1.29 -13.05
N GLU A 67 -12.24 -0.71 -13.86
CA GLU A 67 -13.69 -0.62 -13.59
C GLU A 67 -14.10 -0.14 -12.18
N GLY A 68 -13.39 0.85 -11.63
CA GLY A 68 -13.68 1.37 -10.28
C GLY A 68 -13.05 0.56 -9.15
N VAL A 69 -12.18 -0.39 -9.48
CA VAL A 69 -11.36 -1.13 -8.53
C VAL A 69 -9.90 -0.72 -8.72
N VAL A 70 -9.16 -0.50 -7.63
CA VAL A 70 -7.71 -0.34 -7.63
C VAL A 70 -7.10 -1.49 -6.86
N THR A 71 -6.35 -2.33 -7.58
CA THR A 71 -5.54 -3.40 -6.98
C THR A 71 -4.17 -2.84 -6.63
N LEU A 72 -3.83 -2.90 -5.35
CA LEU A 72 -2.52 -2.54 -4.82
C LEU A 72 -1.68 -3.80 -4.66
N ARG A 73 -0.39 -3.71 -5.02
CA ARG A 73 0.58 -4.79 -4.84
C ARG A 73 1.80 -4.25 -4.12
N ALA A 74 2.25 -4.94 -3.07
CA ALA A 74 3.53 -4.64 -2.45
C ALA A 74 4.65 -4.74 -3.50
N LYS A 75 5.68 -3.89 -3.38
CA LYS A 75 6.83 -3.88 -4.30
C LYS A 75 7.78 -5.07 -4.09
N TRP A 76 7.60 -5.81 -3.00
CA TRP A 76 8.37 -7.00 -2.66
C TRP A 76 7.45 -8.18 -2.33
N THR A 77 8.03 -9.37 -2.31
CA THR A 77 7.39 -10.57 -1.77
C THR A 77 7.71 -10.71 -0.29
N GLY A 78 6.77 -11.25 0.48
CA GLY A 78 6.96 -11.52 1.90
C GLY A 78 5.75 -11.17 2.75
N ASP A 79 5.72 -11.75 3.95
CA ASP A 79 4.67 -11.52 4.94
C ASP A 79 4.55 -10.05 5.39
N SER A 80 5.67 -9.33 5.49
CA SER A 80 5.75 -7.90 5.82
C SER A 80 4.92 -7.00 4.90
N GLY A 81 4.60 -7.43 3.68
CA GLY A 81 3.71 -6.69 2.79
C GLY A 81 2.27 -6.59 3.33
N ASN A 82 1.87 -7.50 4.22
CA ASN A 82 0.54 -7.50 4.85
C ASN A 82 0.38 -6.37 5.88
N ASP A 83 1.47 -5.87 6.43
CA ASP A 83 1.45 -4.81 7.45
C ASP A 83 1.26 -3.40 6.87
N ILE A 84 1.23 -3.28 5.54
CA ILE A 84 1.00 -2.01 4.86
C ILE A 84 -0.45 -1.56 5.11
N SER A 85 -0.62 -0.59 6.02
CA SER A 85 -1.93 -0.04 6.37
C SER A 85 -2.52 0.79 5.22
N LEU A 86 -3.81 0.59 4.92
CA LEU A 86 -4.58 1.37 3.94
C LEU A 86 -5.75 2.07 4.63
N GLN A 87 -5.86 3.40 4.53
CA GLN A 87 -6.91 4.17 5.20
C GLN A 87 -7.35 5.37 4.37
N PHE A 88 -8.65 5.55 4.16
CA PHE A 88 -9.19 6.78 3.58
C PHE A 88 -9.45 7.83 4.66
N ASN A 89 -9.17 9.10 4.35
CA ASN A 89 -9.49 10.27 5.18
C ASN A 89 -9.10 10.11 6.66
N ARG A 90 -7.87 9.64 6.93
CA ARG A 90 -7.38 9.32 8.27
C ARG A 90 -7.46 10.49 9.26
N LEU A 91 -7.31 11.75 8.79
CA LEU A 91 -7.41 12.94 9.64
C LEU A 91 -8.87 13.41 9.81
N GLY A 92 -9.80 12.85 9.05
CA GLY A 92 -11.24 13.09 9.14
C GLY A 92 -11.70 14.46 8.69
N LYS A 93 -13.01 14.67 8.77
CA LYS A 93 -13.70 15.88 8.28
C LYS A 93 -13.21 17.16 8.96
N SER A 94 -12.84 17.10 10.23
CA SER A 94 -12.30 18.25 10.98
C SER A 94 -11.00 18.79 10.41
N ASN A 95 -10.23 17.94 9.69
CA ASN A 95 -9.01 18.33 8.99
C ASN A 95 -9.24 18.48 7.47
N GLY A 96 -10.49 18.58 7.04
CA GLY A 96 -10.85 18.74 5.63
C GLY A 96 -10.73 17.48 4.77
N GLU A 97 -10.56 16.31 5.38
CA GLU A 97 -10.51 15.04 4.65
C GLU A 97 -11.91 14.41 4.62
N ASN A 98 -12.53 14.41 3.44
CA ASN A 98 -13.80 13.72 3.20
C ASN A 98 -13.82 13.15 1.79
N THR A 99 -14.54 12.05 1.60
CA THR A 99 -14.82 11.52 0.28
C THR A 99 -15.84 12.44 -0.41
N PRO A 100 -15.63 12.83 -1.68
CA PRO A 100 -16.59 13.63 -2.42
C PRO A 100 -17.98 13.00 -2.40
N ALA A 101 -19.02 13.82 -2.22
CA ALA A 101 -20.40 13.34 -2.24
C ALA A 101 -20.71 12.53 -3.52
N GLY A 102 -21.52 11.48 -3.38
CA GLY A 102 -21.89 10.57 -4.47
C GLY A 102 -20.91 9.44 -4.76
N LEU A 103 -19.66 9.53 -4.25
CA LEU A 103 -18.67 8.46 -4.34
C LEU A 103 -18.63 7.67 -3.03
N THR A 104 -18.69 6.34 -3.13
CA THR A 104 -18.46 5.43 -2.00
C THR A 104 -17.16 4.69 -2.20
N THR A 105 -16.39 4.54 -1.12
CA THR A 105 -15.08 3.88 -1.13
C THR A 105 -15.03 2.77 -0.10
N ALA A 106 -14.50 1.60 -0.46
CA ALA A 106 -14.20 0.53 0.48
C ALA A 106 -12.76 0.04 0.32
N ILE A 107 -12.23 -0.55 1.39
CA ILE A 107 -10.87 -1.07 1.48
C ILE A 107 -10.92 -2.53 1.88
N THR A 108 -10.28 -3.37 1.08
CA THR A 108 -9.78 -4.68 1.49
C THR A 108 -8.31 -4.52 1.86
N ALA A 109 -7.98 -4.83 3.11
CA ALA A 109 -6.62 -4.71 3.63
C ALA A 109 -5.61 -5.54 2.83
N MET A 110 -4.33 -5.16 2.90
CA MET A 110 -3.24 -5.91 2.28
C MET A 110 -3.14 -7.30 2.91
N THR A 111 -3.14 -8.35 2.08
CA THR A 111 -3.07 -9.74 2.53
C THR A 111 -2.41 -10.64 1.47
N GLY A 112 -2.11 -11.88 1.82
CA GLY A 112 -1.56 -12.89 0.91
C GLY A 112 -0.05 -12.78 0.67
N GLY A 113 0.64 -11.84 1.31
CA GLY A 113 2.09 -11.84 1.40
C GLY A 113 2.56 -13.02 2.22
N ALA A 114 3.54 -13.76 1.71
CA ALA A 114 4.08 -14.95 2.35
C ALA A 114 5.57 -15.12 2.05
N GLY A 115 6.25 -15.86 2.91
CA GLY A 115 7.69 -16.08 2.85
C GLY A 115 8.46 -15.00 3.60
N VAL A 116 9.65 -15.38 4.05
CA VAL A 116 10.59 -14.50 4.75
C VAL A 116 11.92 -14.52 4.02
N PRO A 117 12.73 -13.47 4.07
CA PRO A 117 14.04 -13.47 3.43
C PRO A 117 14.97 -14.53 4.04
N ASP A 118 15.64 -15.31 3.21
CA ASP A 118 16.76 -16.17 3.64
C ASP A 118 17.97 -15.27 3.95
N GLN A 119 18.38 -15.29 5.22
CA GLN A 119 19.48 -14.47 5.73
C GLN A 119 20.82 -15.21 5.72
N THR A 120 20.85 -16.53 5.47
CA THR A 120 22.04 -17.37 5.62
C THR A 120 23.23 -16.84 4.81
N ALA A 121 22.99 -16.52 3.54
CA ALA A 121 24.03 -15.98 2.66
C ALA A 121 24.48 -14.56 3.08
N ALA A 122 23.56 -13.74 3.61
CA ALA A 122 23.88 -12.40 4.08
C ALA A 122 24.72 -12.44 5.37
N VAL A 123 24.39 -13.35 6.29
CA VAL A 123 25.15 -13.59 7.52
C VAL A 123 26.55 -14.15 7.18
N ALA A 124 26.64 -15.10 6.26
CA ALA A 124 27.92 -15.64 5.82
C ALA A 124 28.82 -14.58 5.14
N ALA A 125 28.21 -13.59 4.45
CA ALA A 125 28.94 -12.52 3.78
C ALA A 125 29.59 -11.51 4.75
N LEU A 126 29.21 -11.49 6.02
CA LEU A 126 29.88 -10.68 7.05
C LEU A 126 31.34 -11.14 7.30
N GLY A 127 31.64 -12.42 7.03
CA GLY A 127 32.98 -12.98 7.25
C GLY A 127 33.46 -12.84 8.70
N ASP A 128 34.78 -12.69 8.88
CA ASP A 128 35.41 -12.49 10.19
C ASP A 128 35.57 -10.99 10.54
N GLU A 129 34.79 -10.10 9.92
CA GLU A 129 34.87 -8.68 10.20
C GLU A 129 34.32 -8.36 11.62
N PRO A 130 35.03 -7.54 12.41
CA PRO A 130 34.49 -7.08 13.69
C PRO A 130 33.38 -6.05 13.45
N PHE A 131 32.21 -6.26 14.06
CA PHE A 131 31.09 -5.33 14.06
C PHE A 131 30.67 -5.01 15.50
N GLU A 132 30.49 -3.74 15.84
CA GLU A 132 29.92 -3.34 17.13
C GLU A 132 28.40 -3.56 17.21
N PHE A 133 27.68 -3.50 16.09
CA PHE A 133 26.22 -3.64 16.04
C PHE A 133 25.76 -4.37 14.77
N ILE A 134 24.81 -5.30 14.92
CA ILE A 134 24.09 -5.95 13.82
C ILE A 134 22.59 -5.71 14.05
N ALA A 135 21.89 -5.20 13.04
CA ALA A 135 20.46 -4.95 13.10
C ALA A 135 19.70 -5.89 12.16
N MET A 136 18.71 -6.60 12.70
CA MET A 136 17.80 -7.45 11.94
C MET A 136 16.39 -6.81 11.94
N PRO A 137 15.83 -6.46 10.78
CA PRO A 137 14.52 -5.83 10.70
C PRO A 137 13.35 -6.82 10.79
N TRP A 138 13.62 -8.13 10.78
CA TRP A 138 12.60 -9.17 10.81
C TRP A 138 12.39 -9.71 12.23
N SER A 139 11.12 -9.87 12.61
CA SER A 139 10.71 -10.34 13.95
C SER A 139 9.92 -11.65 13.91
N ASP A 140 9.85 -12.29 12.74
CA ASP A 140 9.18 -13.58 12.57
C ASP A 140 10.05 -14.72 13.13
N VAL A 141 9.39 -15.84 13.44
CA VAL A 141 10.02 -17.01 14.09
C VAL A 141 11.10 -17.65 13.20
N ALA A 142 10.94 -17.63 11.88
CA ALA A 142 11.93 -18.25 10.99
C ALA A 142 13.22 -17.43 10.94
N SER A 143 13.11 -16.10 10.85
CA SER A 143 14.25 -15.18 10.92
C SER A 143 14.96 -15.25 12.27
N LEU A 144 14.23 -15.35 13.38
CA LEU A 144 14.81 -15.42 14.74
C LEU A 144 15.50 -16.76 15.07
N ASN A 145 15.20 -17.83 14.32
CA ASN A 145 15.81 -19.14 14.49
C ASN A 145 17.00 -19.40 13.54
N THR A 146 17.40 -18.40 12.76
CA THR A 146 18.58 -18.46 11.88
C THR A 146 19.85 -18.12 12.66
#